data_AF-A0A7C5JKF6-F1
#
_entry.id   AF-A0A7C5JKF6-F1
#
_cell.length_a   1.000
_cell.length_b   1.000
_cell.length_c   1.000
_cell.angle_alpha   90.00
_cell.angle_beta   90.00
_cell.angle_gamma   90.00
#
_symmetry.space_group_name_H-M   'P 1'
#
loop_
_entity.id
_entity.type
_entity.pdbx_description
1 polymer ?
#
loop_
_entity_poly.entity_id
_entity_poly.type
_entity_poly.pdbx_seq_one_letter_code
_entity_poly.pdbx_strand_id
1 'polypeptide(L)'
;MINRNEVGSIGSIGAILGRFGFGSKTDNNKDKIVQLNKSRRIIENAIFRKVKINDSEDFIANHIINNLDSLGKWAKMPWYLKPFKKDNVLKDFRFSSGNFSEFNDTSNMALKTVYAIVVGDDQGGKGTMSNGYDEDSGILYVSNSTHNPDLSVALTNSIFDNLSQFYIEKTIEKQKATYEIVKSKTDSILNLLKKKEIELAAFEDRAHGLFSSKSKLTELRLKRDVQKLSLMYGESIKNLEIADFAVKNKTPYIQAIDRPILPLRAEKPSTIKSFILGGILGLFLVLVFLFFKKIYRDAMSL
;
A
#
# COMPACT_ATOMS: atom_id res chain seq x y z
N MET A 1 -42.32 1.45 16.67
CA MET A 1 -42.33 0.98 18.07
C MET A 1 -40.90 0.94 18.54
N ILE A 2 -40.48 1.87 19.39
CA ILE A 2 -39.13 1.95 19.93
C ILE A 2 -39.17 1.34 21.33
N ASN A 3 -38.46 0.25 21.52
CA ASN A 3 -38.34 -0.41 22.81
C ASN A 3 -37.38 0.41 23.69
N ARG A 4 -37.87 0.98 24.80
CA ARG A 4 -37.05 1.52 25.88
C ARG A 4 -36.66 0.35 26.78
N ASN A 5 -35.37 0.04 26.83
CA ASN A 5 -34.81 -0.67 27.97
C ASN A 5 -33.94 0.32 28.75
N GLU A 6 -34.39 0.63 29.96
CA GLU A 6 -33.53 1.14 31.02
C GLU A 6 -32.43 0.12 31.29
N VAL A 7 -31.17 0.56 31.25
CA VAL A 7 -30.04 -0.20 31.78
C VAL A 7 -29.25 0.75 32.67
N GLY A 8 -29.09 0.31 33.92
CA GLY A 8 -28.54 1.06 35.02
C GLY A 8 -27.06 1.42 34.88
N SER A 9 -26.70 2.30 35.81
CA SER A 9 -25.38 2.87 36.09
C SER A 9 -24.23 1.84 36.10
N ILE A 10 -23.56 1.65 34.96
CA ILE A 10 -22.17 1.17 34.88
C ILE A 10 -21.39 2.03 33.88
N GLY A 11 -20.59 2.93 34.45
CA GLY A 11 -19.28 3.37 33.96
C GLY A 11 -19.15 3.85 32.50
N SER A 12 -19.01 5.16 32.34
CA SER A 12 -18.60 5.91 31.14
C SER A 12 -17.45 5.32 30.31
N ILE A 13 -16.67 4.38 30.86
CA ILE A 13 -15.60 3.65 30.18
C ILE A 13 -16.15 2.58 29.22
N GLY A 14 -17.26 1.91 29.54
CA GLY A 14 -17.87 0.90 28.67
C GLY A 14 -18.46 1.48 27.38
N ALA A 15 -19.01 2.69 27.45
CA ALA A 15 -19.55 3.40 26.28
C ALA A 15 -18.46 3.90 25.32
N ILE A 16 -17.27 4.19 25.84
CA ILE A 16 -16.10 4.57 25.03
C ILE A 16 -15.51 3.33 24.34
N LEU A 17 -15.41 2.21 25.05
CA LEU A 17 -14.94 0.93 24.48
C LEU A 17 -15.89 0.37 23.40
N GLY A 18 -17.20 0.54 23.56
CA GLY A 18 -18.19 0.21 22.53
C GLY A 18 -18.07 1.05 21.25
N ARG A 19 -17.61 2.31 21.36
CA ARG A 19 -17.33 3.20 20.22
C ARG A 19 -15.99 2.92 19.51
N PHE A 20 -15.10 2.14 20.12
CA PHE A 20 -13.81 1.75 19.55
C PHE A 20 -13.82 0.43 18.76
N GLY A 21 -14.98 -0.19 18.56
CA GLY A 21 -15.18 -1.16 17.48
C GLY A 21 -15.02 -2.64 17.85
N PHE A 22 -15.48 -3.05 19.04
CA PHE A 22 -15.63 -4.48 19.39
C PHE A 22 -16.90 -5.14 18.80
N GLY A 23 -17.31 -4.73 17.60
CA GLY A 23 -18.44 -5.37 16.92
C GLY A 23 -18.49 -5.01 15.43
N SER A 24 -18.28 -6.02 14.58
CA SER A 24 -18.95 -6.26 13.28
C SER A 24 -18.00 -6.75 12.16
N LYS A 25 -18.25 -8.01 11.74
CA LYS A 25 -17.86 -8.69 10.49
C LYS A 25 -16.38 -8.86 10.17
N THR A 26 -15.83 -9.91 10.75
CA THR A 26 -14.61 -10.60 10.34
C THR A 26 -14.92 -11.48 9.12
N ASP A 27 -14.48 -11.07 7.93
CA ASP A 27 -14.02 -11.96 6.83
C ASP A 27 -13.52 -11.17 5.60
N ASN A 28 -13.90 -9.91 5.43
CA ASN A 28 -13.54 -9.13 4.22
C ASN A 28 -12.12 -8.51 4.24
N ASN A 29 -11.27 -8.80 5.23
CA ASN A 29 -9.96 -8.15 5.34
C ASN A 29 -8.92 -8.74 4.37
N LYS A 30 -8.99 -10.04 4.09
CA LYS A 30 -8.08 -10.72 3.15
C LYS A 30 -8.32 -10.23 1.72
N ASP A 31 -9.58 -10.19 1.29
CA ASP A 31 -9.99 -9.64 -0.01
C ASP A 31 -9.53 -8.20 -0.21
N LYS A 32 -9.67 -7.36 0.82
CA LYS A 32 -9.18 -5.99 0.79
C LYS A 32 -7.68 -5.96 0.56
N ILE A 33 -6.89 -6.78 1.24
CA ILE A 33 -5.43 -6.82 1.07
C ILE A 33 -5.07 -7.25 -0.36
N VAL A 34 -5.73 -8.28 -0.90
CA VAL A 34 -5.53 -8.75 -2.28
C VAL A 34 -5.86 -7.67 -3.30
N GLN A 35 -6.97 -6.95 -3.12
CA GLN A 35 -7.35 -5.84 -3.99
C GLN A 35 -6.40 -4.64 -3.85
N LEU A 36 -5.99 -4.31 -2.62
CA LEU A 36 -5.03 -3.24 -2.36
C LEU A 36 -3.69 -3.51 -3.01
N ASN A 37 -3.25 -4.76 -3.07
CA ASN A 37 -2.02 -5.15 -3.76
C ASN A 37 -2.05 -4.82 -5.27
N LYS A 38 -3.23 -4.65 -5.87
CA LYS A 38 -3.38 -4.15 -7.25
C LYS A 38 -3.54 -2.63 -7.32
N SER A 39 -3.46 -1.90 -6.20
CA SER A 39 -3.60 -0.45 -6.20
C SER A 39 -2.42 0.20 -6.90
N ARG A 40 -2.74 1.12 -7.82
CA ARG A 40 -1.78 1.97 -8.51
C ARG A 40 -0.72 2.56 -7.58
N ARG A 41 -1.12 3.15 -6.45
CA ARG A 41 -0.19 3.78 -5.51
C ARG A 41 0.84 2.80 -4.92
N ILE A 42 0.44 1.55 -4.68
CA ILE A 42 1.34 0.52 -4.13
C ILE A 42 2.30 0.03 -5.20
N ILE A 43 1.77 -0.29 -6.38
CA ILE A 43 2.57 -0.81 -7.49
C ILE A 43 3.53 0.25 -8.02
N GLU A 44 3.09 1.49 -8.20
CA GLU A 44 3.93 2.61 -8.63
C GLU A 44 5.09 2.84 -7.65
N ASN A 45 4.82 2.91 -6.34
CA ASN A 45 5.91 3.02 -5.36
C ASN A 45 6.86 1.80 -5.37
N ALA A 46 6.32 0.60 -5.59
CA ALA A 46 7.11 -0.62 -5.65
C ALA A 46 8.04 -0.66 -6.88
N ILE A 47 7.57 -0.26 -8.06
CA ILE A 47 8.38 -0.26 -9.29
C ILE A 47 9.39 0.91 -9.35
N PHE A 48 9.16 1.99 -8.59
CA PHE A 48 10.12 3.10 -8.47
C PHE A 48 11.12 2.94 -7.31
N ARG A 49 11.22 1.75 -6.73
CA ARG A 49 12.34 1.41 -5.84
C ARG A 49 13.60 1.17 -6.67
N LYS A 50 14.73 1.74 -6.23
CA LYS A 50 16.04 1.45 -6.81
C LYS A 50 16.58 0.13 -6.28
N VAL A 51 17.07 -0.72 -7.18
CA VAL A 51 17.69 -2.00 -6.87
C VAL A 51 18.87 -2.26 -7.80
N LYS A 52 19.86 -3.00 -7.29
CA LYS A 52 21.00 -3.46 -8.08
C LYS A 52 20.70 -4.84 -8.66
N ILE A 53 20.63 -4.94 -9.99
CA ILE A 53 20.46 -6.20 -10.74
C ILE A 53 21.55 -6.25 -11.83
N ASN A 54 22.31 -7.34 -11.92
CA ASN A 54 23.39 -7.51 -12.91
C ASN A 54 24.35 -6.30 -12.97
N ASP A 55 24.78 -5.82 -11.80
CA ASP A 55 25.65 -4.65 -11.62
C ASP A 55 25.11 -3.27 -12.05
N SER A 56 23.86 -3.19 -12.48
CA SER A 56 23.18 -1.92 -12.73
C SER A 56 22.24 -1.57 -11.57
N GLU A 57 22.50 -0.43 -10.92
CA GLU A 57 21.58 0.16 -9.94
C GLU A 57 20.61 1.11 -10.63
N ASP A 58 19.34 0.74 -10.66
CA ASP A 58 18.29 1.51 -11.32
C ASP A 58 16.91 1.20 -10.71
N PHE A 59 15.88 1.93 -11.13
CA PHE A 59 14.50 1.64 -10.78
C PHE A 59 14.08 0.26 -11.28
N ILE A 60 13.31 -0.47 -10.46
CA ILE A 60 12.67 -1.73 -10.88
C ILE A 60 11.89 -1.55 -12.20
N ALA A 61 11.23 -0.40 -12.39
CA ALA A 61 10.56 -0.04 -13.63
C ALA A 61 11.50 -0.07 -14.85
N ASN A 62 12.71 0.49 -14.73
CA ASN A 62 13.70 0.45 -15.80
C ASN A 62 14.26 -0.97 -16.02
N HIS A 63 14.43 -1.75 -14.95
CA HIS A 63 14.79 -3.17 -15.08
C HIS A 63 13.71 -4.00 -15.77
N ILE A 64 12.41 -3.71 -15.55
CA ILE A 64 11.29 -4.30 -16.29
C ILE A 64 11.38 -3.94 -17.77
N ILE A 65 11.61 -2.66 -18.08
CA ILE A 65 11.75 -2.20 -19.47
C ILE A 65 12.94 -2.89 -20.14
N ASN A 66 14.12 -2.92 -19.49
CA ASN A 66 15.33 -3.58 -19.98
C ASN A 66 15.08 -5.08 -20.22
N ASN A 67 14.38 -5.75 -19.30
CA ASN A 67 14.02 -7.15 -19.46
C ASN A 67 13.14 -7.38 -20.71
N LEU A 68 12.18 -6.50 -20.96
CA LEU A 68 11.32 -6.58 -22.15
C LEU A 68 12.03 -6.19 -23.44
N ASP A 69 12.94 -5.22 -23.40
CA ASP A 69 13.77 -4.83 -24.53
C ASP A 69 14.68 -5.98 -24.97
N SER A 70 15.30 -6.70 -24.02
CA SER A 70 16.11 -7.88 -24.31
C SER A 70 15.33 -9.00 -25.02
N LEU A 71 14.00 -9.01 -24.86
CA LEU A 71 13.07 -9.94 -25.51
C LEU A 71 12.45 -9.38 -26.80
N GLY A 72 12.77 -8.13 -27.19
CA GLY A 72 12.13 -7.43 -28.29
C GLY A 72 10.63 -7.21 -28.10
N LYS A 73 10.17 -7.12 -26.85
CA LYS A 73 8.75 -6.98 -26.47
C LYS A 73 8.40 -5.56 -26.04
N TRP A 74 9.36 -4.78 -25.55
CA TRP A 74 9.13 -3.38 -25.22
C TRP A 74 8.89 -2.55 -26.47
N ALA A 75 7.95 -1.61 -26.37
CA ALA A 75 7.54 -0.73 -27.46
C ALA A 75 7.17 -1.45 -28.79
N LYS A 76 6.88 -2.77 -28.74
CA LYS A 76 6.65 -3.58 -29.94
C LYS A 76 5.36 -3.17 -30.63
N MET A 77 5.48 -2.80 -31.88
CA MET A 77 4.36 -2.43 -32.73
C MET A 77 3.89 -3.64 -33.57
N PRO A 78 2.57 -3.86 -33.74
CA PRO A 78 2.07 -4.90 -34.63
C PRO A 78 2.61 -4.72 -36.06
N TRP A 79 3.02 -5.81 -36.68
CA TRP A 79 3.71 -5.80 -37.97
C TRP A 79 2.89 -5.08 -39.08
N TYR A 80 1.56 -5.21 -39.04
CA TYR A 80 0.65 -4.63 -40.03
C TYR A 80 0.48 -3.11 -39.87
N LEU A 81 0.87 -2.53 -38.72
CA LEU A 81 0.81 -1.09 -38.51
C LEU A 81 2.13 -0.39 -38.88
N LYS A 82 3.25 -1.13 -38.99
CA LYS A 82 4.58 -0.58 -39.30
C LYS A 82 4.62 0.38 -40.50
N PRO A 83 3.93 0.11 -41.63
CA PRO A 83 3.97 1.04 -42.77
C PRO A 83 3.18 2.34 -42.54
N PHE A 84 2.40 2.46 -41.46
CA PHE A 84 1.43 3.56 -41.26
C PHE A 84 1.67 4.40 -40.00
N LYS A 85 2.66 4.11 -39.13
CA LYS A 85 3.01 4.99 -38.01
C LYS A 85 4.52 5.20 -37.86
N LYS A 86 4.89 6.39 -37.36
CA LYS A 86 6.23 6.72 -36.87
C LYS A 86 6.64 5.78 -35.72
N ASP A 87 7.96 5.71 -35.49
CA ASP A 87 8.58 4.95 -34.41
C ASP A 87 7.87 5.15 -33.06
N ASN A 88 7.80 4.07 -32.29
CA ASN A 88 7.17 4.10 -30.98
C ASN A 88 8.00 4.98 -30.03
N VAL A 89 7.36 6.04 -29.50
CA VAL A 89 7.98 7.04 -28.60
C VAL A 89 8.62 6.39 -27.37
N LEU A 90 8.19 5.19 -26.99
CA LEU A 90 8.71 4.46 -25.84
C LEU A 90 10.01 3.70 -26.11
N LYS A 91 10.43 3.50 -27.37
CA LYS A 91 11.50 2.56 -27.74
C LYS A 91 12.78 2.71 -26.90
N ASP A 92 13.26 3.94 -26.75
CA ASP A 92 14.49 4.24 -26.00
C ASP A 92 14.21 4.93 -24.64
N PHE A 93 12.95 4.90 -24.19
CA PHE A 93 12.54 5.59 -22.97
C PHE A 93 13.01 4.86 -21.71
N ARG A 94 13.54 5.61 -20.75
CA ARG A 94 13.82 5.18 -19.37
C ARG A 94 13.41 6.27 -18.38
N PHE A 95 12.98 5.86 -17.20
CA PHE A 95 12.66 6.79 -16.13
C PHE A 95 13.94 7.37 -15.52
N SER A 96 14.02 8.69 -15.43
CA SER A 96 15.11 9.41 -14.78
C SER A 96 14.78 9.83 -13.34
N SER A 97 13.50 10.07 -13.05
CA SER A 97 13.00 10.44 -11.72
C SER A 97 11.78 9.61 -11.33
N GLY A 98 11.57 9.44 -10.03
CA GLY A 98 10.34 8.88 -9.45
C GLY A 98 9.35 9.96 -8.99
N ASN A 99 9.53 11.21 -9.43
CA ASN A 99 8.62 12.30 -9.07
C ASN A 99 7.45 12.35 -10.07
N PHE A 100 6.34 11.70 -9.72
CA PHE A 100 5.15 11.61 -10.58
C PHE A 100 4.57 12.96 -10.99
N SER A 101 4.79 14.02 -10.22
CA SER A 101 4.31 15.38 -10.53
C SER A 101 5.02 16.01 -11.74
N GLU A 102 6.20 15.51 -12.10
CA GLU A 102 7.01 15.99 -13.24
C GLU A 102 6.78 15.16 -14.51
N PHE A 103 5.90 14.16 -14.49
CA PHE A 103 5.74 13.22 -15.60
C PHE A 103 4.99 13.87 -16.76
N ASN A 104 5.65 13.89 -17.93
CA ASN A 104 5.02 14.24 -19.19
C ASN A 104 4.19 13.07 -19.76
N ASP A 105 3.51 13.29 -20.89
CA ASP A 105 2.66 12.28 -21.53
C ASP A 105 3.41 10.99 -21.88
N THR A 106 4.69 11.09 -22.26
CA THR A 106 5.52 9.92 -22.59
C THR A 106 5.84 9.11 -21.33
N SER A 107 6.26 9.77 -20.24
CA SER A 107 6.50 9.12 -18.94
C SER A 107 5.22 8.49 -18.37
N ASN A 108 4.08 9.17 -18.51
CA ASN A 108 2.79 8.64 -18.09
C ASN A 108 2.34 7.43 -18.93
N MET A 109 2.64 7.44 -20.23
CA MET A 109 2.40 6.29 -21.10
C MET A 109 3.27 5.11 -20.68
N ALA A 110 4.59 5.32 -20.52
CA ALA A 110 5.52 4.30 -20.06
C ALA A 110 5.07 3.71 -18.71
N LEU A 111 4.65 4.57 -17.78
CA LEU A 111 4.18 4.18 -16.45
C LEU A 111 2.95 3.27 -16.54
N LYS A 112 1.96 3.66 -17.34
CA LYS A 112 0.77 2.84 -17.58
C LYS A 112 1.12 1.49 -18.22
N THR A 113 2.07 1.47 -19.15
CA THR A 113 2.54 0.24 -19.78
C THR A 113 3.21 -0.68 -18.77
N VAL A 114 4.16 -0.17 -17.98
CA VAL A 114 4.85 -0.96 -16.93
C VAL A 114 3.85 -1.45 -15.88
N TYR A 115 2.91 -0.62 -15.45
CA TYR A 115 1.85 -1.03 -14.54
C TYR A 115 1.01 -2.18 -15.11
N ALA A 116 0.58 -2.08 -16.38
CA ALA A 116 -0.20 -3.13 -17.04
C ALA A 116 0.59 -4.43 -17.21
N ILE A 117 1.91 -4.35 -17.44
CA ILE A 117 2.79 -5.52 -17.46
C ILE A 117 2.80 -6.22 -16.09
N VAL A 118 2.85 -5.47 -14.99
CA VAL A 118 2.90 -6.03 -13.64
C VAL A 118 1.54 -6.60 -13.22
N VAL A 119 0.47 -5.81 -13.30
CA VAL A 119 -0.84 -6.15 -12.72
C VAL A 119 -1.77 -6.88 -13.71
N GLY A 120 -1.59 -6.62 -14.99
CA GLY A 120 -2.54 -6.98 -16.04
C GLY A 120 -3.25 -5.74 -16.60
N ASP A 121 -3.86 -5.90 -17.78
CA ASP A 121 -4.64 -4.85 -18.42
C ASP A 121 -6.14 -4.96 -18.09
N ASP A 122 -6.87 -3.88 -18.34
CA ASP A 122 -8.31 -3.80 -18.13
C ASP A 122 -9.12 -4.70 -19.09
N GLN A 123 -8.45 -5.31 -20.08
CA GLN A 123 -9.04 -6.23 -21.08
C GLN A 123 -8.83 -7.71 -20.72
N GLY A 124 -8.31 -8.00 -19.51
CA GLY A 124 -8.11 -9.37 -19.02
C GLY A 124 -6.76 -9.98 -19.36
N GLY A 125 -5.81 -9.19 -19.87
CA GLY A 125 -4.42 -9.58 -20.02
C GLY A 125 -3.79 -9.90 -18.67
N LYS A 126 -3.20 -11.09 -18.53
CA LYS A 126 -2.51 -11.51 -17.30
C LYS A 126 -1.19 -10.76 -17.17
N GLY A 127 -1.03 -10.02 -16.09
CA GLY A 127 0.25 -9.43 -15.70
C GLY A 127 1.26 -10.46 -15.20
N THR A 128 2.48 -10.01 -14.91
CA THR A 128 3.53 -10.83 -14.30
C THR A 128 3.23 -11.18 -12.85
N MET A 129 2.42 -10.36 -12.17
CA MET A 129 2.04 -10.55 -10.77
C MET A 129 0.85 -11.51 -10.65
N SER A 130 0.94 -12.45 -9.72
CA SER A 130 -0.19 -13.22 -9.21
C SER A 130 -0.31 -13.02 -7.70
N ASN A 131 -1.54 -12.82 -7.22
CA ASN A 131 -1.82 -12.64 -5.81
C ASN A 131 -3.14 -13.32 -5.41
N GLY A 132 -3.26 -13.62 -4.12
CA GLY A 132 -4.45 -14.25 -3.57
C GLY A 132 -4.24 -14.65 -2.12
N TYR A 133 -5.14 -15.48 -1.62
CA TYR A 133 -4.98 -16.16 -0.34
C TYR A 133 -5.52 -17.59 -0.45
N ASP A 134 -5.04 -18.45 0.42
CA ASP A 134 -5.58 -19.79 0.62
C ASP A 134 -6.77 -19.69 1.59
N GLU A 135 -7.94 -20.20 1.20
CA GLU A 135 -9.19 -20.03 1.98
C GLU A 135 -9.12 -20.74 3.33
N ASP A 136 -8.46 -21.90 3.38
CA ASP A 136 -8.35 -22.75 4.56
C ASP A 136 -7.37 -22.18 5.59
N SER A 137 -6.14 -21.86 5.16
CA SER A 137 -5.09 -21.33 6.05
C SER A 137 -5.17 -19.82 6.26
N GLY A 138 -5.85 -19.10 5.35
CA GLY A 138 -5.87 -17.64 5.33
C GLY A 138 -4.55 -16.98 4.95
N ILE A 139 -3.56 -17.76 4.51
CA ILE A 139 -2.24 -17.27 4.12
C ILE A 139 -2.34 -16.53 2.79
N LEU A 140 -1.87 -15.29 2.77
CA LEU A 140 -1.76 -14.47 1.58
C LEU A 140 -0.49 -14.81 0.79
N TYR A 141 -0.57 -14.79 -0.53
CA TYR A 141 0.59 -14.96 -1.39
C TYR A 141 0.68 -13.85 -2.44
N VAL A 142 1.91 -13.53 -2.79
CA VAL A 142 2.29 -12.63 -3.89
C VAL A 142 3.46 -13.26 -4.61
N SER A 143 3.35 -13.33 -5.93
CA SER A 143 4.41 -13.86 -6.80
C SER A 143 4.53 -13.00 -8.05
N ASN A 144 5.74 -12.92 -8.60
CA ASN A 144 5.98 -12.29 -9.90
C ASN A 144 6.82 -13.21 -10.79
N SER A 145 6.37 -13.41 -12.02
CA SER A 145 7.08 -14.20 -13.03
C SER A 145 7.59 -13.29 -14.15
N THR A 146 8.92 -13.16 -14.25
CA THR A 146 9.61 -12.38 -15.27
C THR A 146 10.71 -13.24 -15.91
N HIS A 147 11.28 -12.79 -17.03
CA HIS A 147 12.33 -13.57 -17.68
C HIS A 147 13.67 -13.55 -16.91
N ASN A 148 13.90 -12.51 -16.11
CA ASN A 148 15.07 -12.42 -15.24
C ASN A 148 14.68 -12.82 -13.80
N PRO A 149 15.24 -13.89 -13.23
CA PRO A 149 14.89 -14.36 -11.89
C PRO A 149 15.17 -13.32 -10.79
N ASP A 150 16.25 -12.53 -10.92
CA ASP A 150 16.58 -11.48 -9.94
C ASP A 150 15.53 -10.37 -9.94
N LEU A 151 15.01 -10.03 -11.12
CA LEU A 151 13.92 -9.05 -11.25
C LEU A 151 12.64 -9.56 -10.60
N SER A 152 12.30 -10.84 -10.78
CA SER A 152 11.16 -11.48 -10.12
C SER A 152 11.24 -11.38 -8.59
N VAL A 153 12.41 -11.68 -8.02
CA VAL A 153 12.65 -11.60 -6.57
C VAL A 153 12.60 -10.16 -6.08
N ALA A 154 13.28 -9.24 -6.76
CA ALA A 154 13.34 -7.83 -6.37
C ALA A 154 11.95 -7.17 -6.43
N LEU A 155 11.20 -7.41 -7.51
CA LEU A 155 9.85 -6.88 -7.68
C LEU A 155 8.88 -7.42 -6.61
N THR A 156 8.92 -8.73 -6.36
CA THR A 156 8.05 -9.37 -5.34
C THR A 156 8.32 -8.82 -3.94
N ASN A 157 9.59 -8.73 -3.54
CA ASN A 157 9.95 -8.12 -2.26
C ASN A 157 9.53 -6.65 -2.18
N SER A 158 9.74 -5.87 -3.25
CA SER A 158 9.36 -4.46 -3.28
C SER A 158 7.85 -4.25 -3.14
N ILE A 159 7.05 -5.07 -3.83
CA ILE A 159 5.59 -5.03 -3.73
C ILE A 159 5.14 -5.40 -2.30
N PHE A 160 5.70 -6.47 -1.73
CA PHE A 160 5.38 -6.89 -0.37
C PHE A 160 5.67 -5.80 0.67
N ASP A 161 6.87 -5.21 0.63
CA ASP A 161 7.28 -4.18 1.60
C ASP A 161 6.35 -2.95 1.50
N ASN A 162 6.03 -2.49 0.28
CA ASN A 162 5.15 -1.35 0.05
C ASN A 162 3.70 -1.63 0.46
N LEU A 163 3.19 -2.82 0.16
CA LEU A 163 1.85 -3.24 0.57
C LEU A 163 1.74 -3.31 2.10
N SER A 164 2.72 -3.94 2.74
CA SER A 164 2.79 -4.11 4.20
C SER A 164 2.80 -2.76 4.90
N GLN A 165 3.73 -1.88 4.50
CA GLN A 165 3.84 -0.53 5.06
C GLN A 165 2.54 0.26 4.88
N PHE A 166 1.99 0.27 3.66
CA PHE A 166 0.74 0.99 3.42
C PHE A 166 -0.42 0.47 4.26
N TYR A 167 -0.57 -0.84 4.36
CA TYR A 167 -1.67 -1.42 5.12
C TYR A 167 -1.56 -1.09 6.60
N ILE A 168 -0.35 -1.19 7.18
CA ILE A 168 -0.09 -0.80 8.57
C ILE A 168 -0.45 0.67 8.79
N GLU A 169 0.12 1.56 7.98
CA GLU A 169 -0.12 3.01 8.06
C GLU A 169 -1.59 3.35 7.96
N LYS A 170 -2.29 2.77 6.97
CA LYS A 170 -3.71 3.05 6.75
C LYS A 170 -4.61 2.49 7.86
N THR A 171 -4.23 1.36 8.45
CA THR A 171 -4.99 0.74 9.54
C THR A 171 -4.94 1.56 10.82
N ILE A 172 -3.80 2.19 11.12
CA ILE A 172 -3.60 2.96 12.35
C ILE A 172 -3.79 4.48 12.18
N GLU A 173 -4.02 4.97 10.96
CA GLU A 173 -4.08 6.40 10.63
C GLU A 173 -4.94 7.22 11.60
N LYS A 174 -6.16 6.74 11.90
CA LYS A 174 -7.10 7.45 12.79
C LYS A 174 -6.64 7.45 14.25
N GLN A 175 -6.15 6.32 14.74
CA GLN A 175 -5.63 6.17 16.10
C GLN A 175 -4.39 7.04 16.27
N LYS A 176 -3.48 7.04 15.29
CA LYS A 176 -2.28 7.87 15.28
C LYS A 176 -2.63 9.35 15.29
N ALA A 177 -3.59 9.79 14.46
CA ALA A 177 -4.07 11.17 14.48
C ALA A 177 -4.63 11.59 15.85
N THR A 178 -5.38 10.69 16.50
CA THR A 178 -5.93 10.93 17.85
C THR A 178 -4.81 11.03 18.89
N TYR A 179 -3.84 10.12 18.84
CA TYR A 179 -2.65 10.14 19.68
C TYR A 179 -1.87 11.45 19.55
N GLU A 180 -1.61 11.93 18.33
CA GLU A 180 -0.90 13.20 18.11
C GLU A 180 -1.65 14.41 18.68
N ILE A 181 -2.99 14.44 18.56
CA ILE A 181 -3.81 15.51 19.16
C ILE A 181 -3.72 15.49 20.69
N VAL A 182 -3.87 14.31 21.30
CA VAL A 182 -3.79 14.16 22.77
C VAL A 182 -2.39 14.49 23.27
N LYS A 183 -1.35 14.05 22.56
CA LYS A 183 0.06 14.37 22.85
C LYS A 183 0.30 15.87 22.82
N SER A 184 -0.06 16.56 21.73
CA SER A 184 0.07 18.00 21.58
C SER A 184 -0.66 18.78 22.68
N LYS A 185 -1.87 18.33 23.05
CA LYS A 185 -2.63 18.93 24.14
C LYS A 185 -1.95 18.73 25.50
N THR A 186 -1.42 17.54 25.75
CA THR A 186 -0.68 17.20 26.97
C THR A 186 0.57 18.06 27.12
N ASP A 187 1.36 18.19 26.05
CA ASP A 187 2.55 19.03 25.99
C ASP A 187 2.19 20.52 26.25
N SER A 188 1.06 20.97 25.72
CA SER A 188 0.55 22.34 25.94
C SER A 188 0.16 22.59 27.40
N ILE A 189 -0.52 21.63 28.05
CA ILE A 189 -0.92 21.72 29.46
C ILE A 189 0.33 21.73 30.35
N LEU A 190 1.31 20.87 30.06
CA LEU A 190 2.58 20.84 30.79
C LEU A 190 3.33 22.17 30.71
N ASN A 191 3.40 22.76 29.52
CA ASN A 191 4.04 24.06 29.34
C ASN A 191 3.31 25.18 30.10
N LEU A 192 1.98 25.16 30.13
CA LEU A 192 1.19 26.13 30.88
C LEU A 192 1.32 25.93 32.39
N LEU A 193 1.36 24.68 32.86
CA LEU A 193 1.61 24.32 34.25
C LEU A 193 2.96 24.89 34.72
N LYS A 194 4.04 24.61 33.99
CA LYS A 194 5.38 25.13 34.29
C LYS A 194 5.41 26.66 34.37
N LYS A 195 4.74 27.34 33.44
CA LYS A 195 4.65 28.81 33.47
C LYS A 195 3.95 29.32 34.74
N LYS A 196 2.87 28.67 35.16
CA LYS A 196 2.11 29.03 36.36
C LYS A 196 2.85 28.71 37.65
N GLU A 197 3.62 27.62 37.67
CA GLU A 197 4.51 27.29 38.78
C GLU A 197 5.60 28.36 38.96
N ILE A 198 6.23 28.80 37.86
CA ILE A 198 7.22 29.89 37.89
C ILE A 198 6.57 31.21 38.35
N GLU A 199 5.37 31.54 37.87
CA GLU A 199 4.63 32.74 38.27
C GLU A 199 4.29 32.72 39.76
N LEU A 200 3.89 31.56 40.30
CA LEU A 200 3.64 31.36 41.72
C LEU A 200 4.92 31.53 42.54
N ALA A 201 6.02 30.88 42.16
CA ALA A 201 7.30 31.02 42.85
C ALA A 201 7.78 32.49 42.88
N ALA A 202 7.75 33.18 41.73
CA ALA A 202 8.13 34.59 41.65
C ALA A 202 7.18 35.51 42.42
N PHE A 203 5.92 35.12 42.63
CA PHE A 203 5.01 35.85 43.51
C PHE A 203 5.35 35.62 44.97
N GLU A 204 5.60 34.37 45.39
CA GLU A 204 5.98 34.01 46.76
C GLU A 204 7.30 34.70 47.16
N ASP A 205 8.30 34.71 46.29
CA ASP A 205 9.59 35.40 46.49
C ASP A 205 9.40 36.91 46.74
N ARG A 206 8.53 37.57 45.96
CA ARG A 206 8.25 39.02 46.09
C ARG A 206 7.33 39.36 47.25
N ALA A 207 6.45 38.45 47.64
CA ALA A 207 5.47 38.66 48.68
C ALA A 207 6.03 38.46 50.10
N HIS A 208 7.30 38.05 50.24
CA HIS A 208 8.00 38.00 51.52
C HIS A 208 7.89 39.35 52.26
N GLY A 209 7.11 39.36 53.35
CA GLY A 209 6.88 40.54 54.19
C GLY A 209 5.64 41.38 53.87
N LEU A 210 4.87 41.08 52.81
CA LEU A 210 3.66 41.81 52.41
C LEU A 210 2.37 41.11 52.86
N PHE A 211 1.83 41.50 54.01
CA PHE A 211 0.55 41.00 54.54
C PHE A 211 -0.63 41.89 54.12
N SER A 212 -1.07 41.80 52.86
CA SER A 212 -2.31 42.41 52.40
C SER A 212 -3.34 41.37 51.95
N SER A 213 -4.63 41.62 52.20
CA SER A 213 -5.72 40.74 51.74
C SER A 213 -5.72 40.57 50.22
N LYS A 214 -5.28 41.59 49.47
CA LYS A 214 -5.12 41.54 48.01
C LYS A 214 -4.01 40.59 47.59
N SER A 215 -2.85 40.65 48.25
CA SER A 215 -1.73 39.71 48.01
C SER A 215 -2.15 38.27 48.28
N LYS A 216 -2.88 38.03 49.39
CA LYS A 216 -3.38 36.70 49.74
C LYS A 216 -4.34 36.15 48.69
N LEU A 217 -5.24 36.98 48.17
CA LEU A 217 -6.17 36.57 47.12
C LEU A 217 -5.44 36.18 45.83
N THR A 218 -4.41 36.94 45.44
CA THR A 218 -3.59 36.63 44.25
C THR A 218 -2.84 35.32 44.41
N GLU A 219 -2.21 35.09 45.56
CA GLU A 219 -1.55 33.82 45.91
C GLU A 219 -2.52 32.63 45.78
N LEU A 220 -3.72 32.77 46.35
CA LEU A 220 -4.77 31.73 46.29
C LEU A 220 -5.25 31.45 44.86
N ARG A 221 -5.27 32.46 43.98
CA ARG A 221 -5.61 32.27 42.56
C ARG A 221 -4.50 31.51 41.83
N LEU A 222 -3.24 31.88 42.04
CA LEU A 222 -2.10 31.18 41.42
C LEU A 222 -2.00 29.72 41.87
N LYS A 223 -2.16 29.45 43.17
CA LYS A 223 -2.21 28.08 43.72
C LYS A 223 -3.34 27.25 43.11
N ARG A 224 -4.52 27.84 42.94
CA ARG A 224 -5.67 27.18 42.30
C ARG A 224 -5.41 26.88 40.82
N ASP A 225 -4.79 27.81 40.10
CA ASP A 225 -4.44 27.61 38.69
C ASP A 225 -3.42 26.48 38.53
N VAL A 226 -2.38 26.44 39.37
CA VAL A 226 -1.40 25.34 39.41
C VAL A 226 -2.08 24.01 39.73
N GLN A 227 -2.93 23.96 40.76
CA GLN A 227 -3.66 22.74 41.13
C GLN A 227 -4.58 22.27 39.99
N LYS A 228 -5.32 23.17 39.36
CA LYS A 228 -6.17 22.87 38.20
C LYS A 228 -5.35 22.29 37.05
N LEU A 229 -4.23 22.92 36.71
CA LEU A 229 -3.37 22.46 35.62
C LEU A 229 -2.67 21.14 35.93
N SER A 230 -2.31 20.90 37.19
CA SER A 230 -1.77 19.61 37.64
C SER A 230 -2.78 18.47 37.48
N LEU A 231 -4.03 18.68 37.90
CA LEU A 231 -5.12 17.71 37.70
C LEU A 231 -5.38 17.46 36.21
N MET A 232 -5.44 18.53 35.41
CA MET A 232 -5.58 18.41 33.96
C MET A 232 -4.42 17.66 33.31
N TYR A 233 -3.19 17.88 33.78
CA TYR A 233 -2.00 17.18 33.29
C TYR A 233 -2.07 15.68 33.59
N GLY A 234 -2.43 15.31 34.83
CA GLY A 234 -2.61 13.91 35.22
C GLY A 234 -3.64 13.17 34.37
N GLU A 235 -4.81 13.78 34.14
CA GLU A 235 -5.84 13.19 33.27
C GLU A 235 -5.40 13.14 31.80
N SER A 236 -4.63 14.12 31.33
CA SER A 236 -4.12 14.15 29.95
C SER A 236 -3.08 13.06 29.71
N ILE A 237 -2.20 12.78 30.68
CA ILE A 237 -1.25 11.66 30.63
C ILE A 237 -1.98 10.32 30.55
N LYS A 238 -3.00 10.13 31.38
CA LYS A 238 -3.84 8.93 31.31
C LYS A 238 -4.49 8.76 29.93
N ASN A 239 -5.02 9.83 29.36
CA ASN A 239 -5.59 9.79 28.01
C ASN A 239 -4.54 9.53 26.93
N LEU A 240 -3.31 10.02 27.10
CA LEU A 240 -2.19 9.76 26.21
C LEU A 240 -1.82 8.27 26.22
N GLU A 241 -1.74 7.64 27.38
CA GLU A 241 -1.48 6.19 27.52
C GLU A 241 -2.60 5.34 26.88
N ILE A 242 -3.86 5.75 27.07
CA ILE A 242 -5.00 5.09 26.40
C ILE A 242 -4.89 5.22 24.87
N ALA A 243 -4.52 6.40 24.37
CA ALA A 243 -4.34 6.62 22.93
C ALA A 243 -3.16 5.82 22.36
N ASP A 244 -2.05 5.75 23.08
CA ASP A 244 -0.88 4.94 22.71
C ASP A 244 -1.24 3.44 22.67
N PHE A 245 -1.92 2.95 23.71
CA PHE A 245 -2.42 1.58 23.75
C PHE A 245 -3.36 1.29 22.56
N ALA A 246 -4.23 2.23 22.21
CA ALA A 246 -5.13 2.07 21.06
C ALA A 246 -4.38 1.98 19.72
N VAL A 247 -3.29 2.74 19.53
CA VAL A 247 -2.42 2.62 18.35
C VAL A 247 -1.76 1.24 18.33
N LYS A 248 -1.13 0.83 19.44
CA LYS A 248 -0.42 -0.46 19.55
C LYS A 248 -1.36 -1.64 19.32
N ASN A 249 -2.53 -1.64 19.94
CA ASN A 249 -3.52 -2.70 19.80
C ASN A 249 -4.13 -2.79 18.39
N LYS A 250 -4.22 -1.66 17.67
CA LYS A 250 -4.75 -1.65 16.29
C LYS A 250 -3.68 -1.93 15.24
N THR A 251 -2.41 -1.83 15.58
CA THR A 251 -1.29 -2.06 14.65
C THR A 251 -1.32 -3.52 14.19
N PRO A 252 -1.54 -3.79 12.89
CA PRO A 252 -1.58 -5.15 12.39
C PRO A 252 -0.17 -5.75 12.33
N TYR A 253 -0.05 -7.04 12.63
CA TYR A 253 1.21 -7.77 12.50
C TYR A 253 1.26 -8.46 11.13
N ILE A 254 1.95 -7.83 10.16
CA ILE A 254 2.21 -8.43 8.84
C ILE A 254 3.62 -9.00 8.84
N GLN A 255 3.72 -10.33 8.87
CA GLN A 255 5.00 -11.04 8.82
C GLN A 255 5.14 -11.79 7.49
N ALA A 256 6.31 -11.66 6.86
CA ALA A 256 6.67 -12.55 5.75
C ALA A 256 6.92 -13.95 6.34
N ILE A 257 6.09 -14.92 5.94
CA ILE A 257 6.32 -16.33 6.26
C ILE A 257 7.51 -16.81 5.42
N ASP A 258 7.37 -16.70 4.10
CA ASP A 258 8.38 -17.06 3.13
C ASP A 258 8.72 -15.87 2.23
N ARG A 259 10.02 -15.67 2.00
CA ARG A 259 10.53 -14.72 1.02
C ARG A 259 10.83 -15.44 -0.30
N PRO A 260 10.66 -14.76 -1.45
CA PRO A 260 10.97 -15.34 -2.74
C PRO A 260 12.47 -15.67 -2.83
N ILE A 261 12.77 -16.89 -3.27
CA ILE A 261 14.12 -17.36 -3.57
C ILE A 261 14.27 -17.57 -5.09
N LEU A 262 15.51 -17.57 -5.57
CA LEU A 262 15.77 -17.79 -7.00
C LEU A 262 15.33 -19.21 -7.42
N PRO A 263 14.62 -19.35 -8.55
CA PRO A 263 14.17 -20.65 -9.01
C PRO A 263 15.36 -21.49 -9.51
N LEU A 264 15.44 -22.75 -9.08
CA LEU A 264 16.47 -23.69 -9.55
C LEU A 264 16.30 -24.07 -11.04
N ARG A 265 15.06 -24.06 -11.52
CA ARG A 265 14.70 -24.34 -12.92
C ARG A 265 13.71 -23.28 -13.38
N ALA A 266 13.95 -22.72 -14.56
CA ALA A 266 13.00 -21.81 -15.17
C ALA A 266 11.65 -22.50 -15.40
N GLU A 267 10.57 -21.87 -14.96
CA GLU A 267 9.21 -22.30 -15.32
C GLU A 267 9.01 -22.08 -16.82
N LYS A 268 8.89 -23.19 -17.56
CA LYS A 268 8.62 -23.15 -19.01
C LYS A 268 7.16 -23.54 -19.24
N PRO A 269 6.46 -22.91 -20.20
CA PRO A 269 5.17 -23.40 -20.64
C PRO A 269 5.32 -24.86 -21.09
N SER A 270 4.35 -25.70 -20.72
CA SER A 270 4.38 -27.14 -21.03
C SER A 270 4.45 -27.33 -22.55
N THR A 271 5.59 -27.81 -23.04
CA THR A 271 5.83 -28.10 -24.47
C THR A 271 4.80 -29.08 -25.04
N ILE A 272 4.28 -29.97 -24.19
CA ILE A 272 3.22 -30.92 -24.52
C ILE A 272 1.91 -30.19 -24.87
N LYS A 273 1.51 -29.18 -24.08
CA LYS A 273 0.30 -28.40 -24.37
C LYS A 273 0.43 -27.66 -25.70
N SER A 274 1.60 -27.08 -25.97
CA SER A 274 1.89 -26.42 -27.25
C SER A 274 1.88 -27.40 -28.42
N PHE A 275 2.37 -28.63 -28.23
CA PHE A 275 2.36 -29.67 -29.26
C PHE A 275 0.93 -30.13 -29.59
N ILE A 276 0.09 -30.38 -28.57
CA ILE A 276 -1.32 -30.76 -28.76
C ILE A 276 -2.07 -29.63 -29.50
N LEU A 277 -1.90 -28.38 -29.05
CA LEU A 277 -2.57 -27.24 -29.68
C LEU A 277 -2.09 -27.03 -31.12
N GLY A 278 -0.79 -27.19 -31.37
CA GLY A 278 -0.20 -27.13 -32.70
C GLY A 278 -0.70 -28.25 -33.62
N GLY A 279 -0.87 -29.47 -33.10
CA GLY A 279 -1.43 -30.60 -33.84
C GLY A 279 -2.89 -30.36 -34.26
N ILE A 280 -3.72 -29.83 -33.36
CA ILE A 280 -5.12 -29.48 -33.66
C ILE A 280 -5.18 -28.37 -34.73
N LEU A 281 -4.38 -27.32 -34.58
CA LEU A 281 -4.30 -26.23 -35.57
C LEU A 281 -3.79 -26.73 -36.93
N GLY A 282 -2.79 -27.61 -36.93
CA GLY A 282 -2.25 -28.21 -38.15
C GLY A 282 -3.28 -29.04 -38.89
N LEU A 283 -4.02 -29.89 -38.18
CA LEU A 283 -5.09 -30.70 -38.75
C LEU A 283 -6.22 -29.83 -39.33
N PHE A 284 -6.60 -28.77 -38.63
CA PHE A 284 -7.58 -27.80 -39.12
C PHE A 284 -7.13 -27.13 -40.43
N LEU A 285 -5.88 -26.65 -40.50
CA LEU A 285 -5.32 -26.04 -41.71
C LEU A 285 -5.26 -27.02 -42.91
N VAL A 286 -4.94 -28.28 -42.66
CA VAL A 286 -4.94 -29.33 -43.71
C VAL A 286 -6.36 -29.55 -44.25
N LEU A 287 -7.37 -29.62 -43.39
CA LEU A 287 -8.76 -29.79 -43.82
C LEU A 287 -9.24 -28.60 -44.67
N VAL A 288 -8.91 -27.37 -44.24
CA VAL A 288 -9.24 -26.14 -45.00
C VAL A 288 -8.55 -26.16 -46.37
N PHE A 289 -7.27 -26.51 -46.43
CA PHE A 289 -6.53 -26.60 -47.69
C PHE A 289 -7.13 -27.65 -48.64
N LEU A 290 -7.46 -28.84 -48.13
CA LEU A 290 -8.11 -29.89 -48.94
C LEU A 290 -9.48 -29.46 -49.44
N PHE A 291 -10.24 -28.72 -48.64
CA PHE A 291 -11.54 -28.17 -49.02
C PHE A 291 -11.42 -27.18 -50.18
N PHE A 292 -10.51 -26.21 -50.09
CA PHE A 292 -10.23 -25.27 -51.18
C PHE A 292 -9.68 -25.95 -52.44
N LYS A 293 -8.78 -26.92 -52.27
CA LYS A 293 -8.25 -27.72 -53.38
C LYS A 293 -9.36 -28.48 -54.11
N LYS A 294 -10.32 -29.03 -53.36
CA LYS A 294 -11.48 -29.72 -53.93
C LYS A 294 -12.35 -28.75 -54.73
N ILE A 295 -12.69 -27.59 -54.17
CA ILE A 295 -13.48 -26.55 -54.87
C ILE A 295 -12.78 -26.10 -56.16
N TYR A 296 -11.48 -25.83 -56.11
CA TYR A 296 -10.72 -25.38 -57.28
C TYR A 296 -10.69 -26.43 -58.39
N ARG A 297 -10.55 -27.71 -58.01
CA ARG A 297 -10.60 -28.81 -58.98
C ARG A 297 -11.99 -28.97 -59.59
N ASP A 298 -13.02 -28.91 -58.77
CA ASP A 298 -14.41 -29.06 -59.22
C ASP A 298 -14.83 -27.87 -60.15
N ALA A 299 -14.29 -26.67 -59.91
CA ALA A 299 -14.49 -25.50 -60.76
C ALA A 299 -13.72 -25.55 -62.11
N MET A 300 -12.61 -26.29 -62.20
CA MET A 300 -11.87 -26.51 -63.45
C MET A 300 -12.31 -27.76 -64.23
N SER A 301 -13.13 -28.63 -63.62
CA SER A 301 -13.75 -29.78 -64.29
C SER A 301 -15.13 -29.47 -64.87
N LEU A 302 -15.54 -28.20 -64.85
CA LEU A 302 -16.74 -27.63 -65.48
C LEU A 302 -16.35 -26.94 -66.79
#